data_AF-A0A1A8CCA9-F1
#
_entry.id   AF-A0A1A8CCA9-F1
#
_cell.length_a   1.000
_cell.length_b   1.000
_cell.length_c   1.000
_cell.angle_alpha   90.00
_cell.angle_beta   90.00
_cell.angle_gamma   90.00
#
_symmetry.space_group_name_H-M   'P 1'
#
loop_
_entity.id
_entity.type
_entity.pdbx_description
1 polymer ?
#
loop_
_entity_poly.entity_id
_entity_poly.type
_entity_poly.pdbx_seq_one_letter_code
_entity_poly.pdbx_strand_id
1 'polypeptide(L)'
;EVQNETFPACFLLRLQPPIPLMMPFVEKLRQITDIAVPDAHLQGSPLPQLLVRSPNACWKEIFTVPSPGGPMHSCIFPEAAWDVPTQKAVLVDRVPFTQPAHIPSLLELLRHQCAINTLLRTCTSGRRSSP
;
A
#
# COMPACT_ATOMS: atom_id res chain seq x y z
N GLU A 1 38.76 -17.79 -24.82
CA GLU A 1 37.83 -16.71 -24.46
C GLU A 1 37.06 -17.15 -23.24
N VAL A 2 37.29 -16.52 -22.08
CA VAL A 2 36.58 -16.89 -20.84
C VAL A 2 35.21 -16.23 -20.94
N GLN A 3 34.14 -17.03 -21.00
CA GLN A 3 32.77 -16.53 -20.92
C GLN A 3 32.60 -15.86 -19.56
N ASN A 4 32.69 -14.53 -19.52
CA ASN A 4 32.31 -13.77 -18.33
C ASN A 4 30.78 -13.82 -18.23
N GLU A 5 30.28 -14.63 -17.31
CA GLU A 5 28.88 -14.58 -16.91
C GLU A 5 28.60 -13.19 -16.34
N THR A 6 27.92 -12.34 -17.12
CA THR A 6 27.56 -10.99 -16.67
C THR A 6 26.34 -11.11 -15.78
N PHE A 7 26.55 -11.13 -14.46
CA PHE A 7 25.44 -11.06 -13.51
C PHE A 7 24.87 -9.64 -13.49
N PRO A 8 23.53 -9.46 -13.53
CA PRO A 8 22.94 -8.14 -13.39
C PRO A 8 23.24 -7.57 -12.01
N ALA A 9 23.39 -6.25 -11.92
CA ALA A 9 23.48 -5.57 -10.63
C ALA A 9 22.19 -5.78 -9.83
N CYS A 10 22.30 -5.82 -8.50
CA CYS A 10 21.17 -5.99 -7.60
C CYS A 10 21.12 -4.84 -6.59
N PHE A 11 20.08 -4.03 -6.68
CA PHE A 11 19.80 -2.95 -5.75
C PHE A 11 18.57 -3.28 -4.91
N LEU A 12 18.47 -2.65 -3.75
CA LEU A 12 17.36 -2.83 -2.82
C LEU A 12 16.88 -1.47 -2.31
N LEU A 13 15.65 -1.10 -2.68
CA LEU A 13 14.96 0.04 -2.09
C LEU A 13 14.30 -0.41 -0.79
N ARG A 14 14.66 0.21 0.33
CA ARG A 14 14.05 -0.03 1.63
C ARG A 14 13.01 1.05 1.93
N LEU A 15 11.80 0.62 2.29
CA LEU A 15 10.67 1.47 2.64
C LEU A 15 10.53 1.49 4.16
N GLN A 16 10.77 2.64 4.76
CA GLN A 16 10.66 2.85 6.20
C GLN A 16 9.77 4.06 6.49
N PRO A 17 8.58 3.88 7.07
CA PRO A 17 7.97 2.59 7.44
C PRO A 17 7.54 1.75 6.22
N PRO A 18 7.25 0.45 6.39
CA PRO A 18 6.65 -0.37 5.33
C PRO A 18 5.36 0.25 4.81
N ILE A 19 5.13 0.15 3.50
CA ILE A 19 4.01 0.78 2.80
C ILE A 19 2.97 -0.28 2.43
N PRO A 20 1.70 -0.15 2.88
CA PRO A 20 0.61 -0.95 2.35
C PRO A 20 0.40 -0.65 0.87
N LEU A 21 0.55 -1.65 0.01
CA LEU A 21 0.50 -1.53 -1.44
C LEU A 21 -0.62 -2.44 -1.97
N MET A 22 -1.54 -1.88 -2.77
CA MET A 22 -2.61 -2.66 -3.38
C MET A 22 -2.05 -3.60 -4.46
N MET A 23 -2.69 -4.75 -4.67
CA MET A 23 -2.21 -5.75 -5.63
C MET A 23 -1.96 -5.19 -7.06
N PRO A 24 -2.78 -4.30 -7.63
CA PRO A 24 -2.48 -3.69 -8.93
C PRO A 24 -1.18 -2.87 -8.96
N PHE A 25 -0.81 -2.25 -7.82
CA PHE A 25 0.45 -1.52 -7.68
C PHE A 25 1.63 -2.46 -7.47
N VAL A 26 1.43 -3.58 -6.75
CA VAL A 26 2.43 -4.66 -6.64
C VAL A 26 2.76 -5.22 -8.02
N GLU A 27 1.74 -5.44 -8.86
CA GLU A 27 1.93 -5.96 -10.21
C GLU A 27 2.68 -4.98 -11.12
N LYS A 28 2.33 -3.68 -11.06
CA LYS A 28 3.11 -2.64 -11.76
C LYS A 28 4.56 -2.55 -11.27
N LEU A 29 4.79 -2.77 -9.97
CA LEU A 29 6.14 -2.80 -9.41
C LEU A 29 6.94 -4.00 -9.93
N ARG A 30 6.32 -5.17 -10.06
CA ARG A 30 6.93 -6.35 -10.74
C ARG A 30 7.31 -6.01 -12.18
N GLN A 31 6.42 -5.35 -12.93
CA GLN A 31 6.67 -4.93 -14.32
C GLN A 31 7.81 -3.92 -14.45
N ILE A 32 8.01 -3.02 -13.47
CA ILE A 32 9.12 -2.06 -13.48
C ILE A 32 10.45 -2.72 -13.12
N THR A 33 10.43 -3.73 -12.24
CA THR A 33 11.66 -4.30 -11.67
C THR A 33 12.18 -5.52 -12.43
N ASP A 34 11.35 -6.14 -13.27
CA ASP A 34 11.60 -7.45 -13.90
C ASP A 34 11.96 -8.56 -12.88
N ILE A 35 11.62 -8.35 -11.60
CA ILE A 35 11.87 -9.30 -10.53
C ILE A 35 10.53 -9.87 -10.07
N ALA A 36 10.43 -11.19 -10.14
CA ALA A 36 9.32 -11.91 -9.53
C ALA A 36 9.34 -11.65 -8.01
N VAL A 37 8.48 -10.75 -7.52
CA VAL A 37 8.20 -10.65 -6.09
C VAL A 37 7.62 -12.02 -5.68
N PRO A 38 8.25 -12.78 -4.75
CA PRO A 38 7.89 -14.17 -4.48
C PRO A 38 6.38 -14.33 -4.29
N ASP A 39 5.78 -15.04 -5.24
CA ASP A 39 4.32 -15.16 -5.41
C ASP A 39 3.77 -16.33 -4.59
N ALA A 40 4.20 -16.45 -3.33
CA ALA A 40 3.80 -17.54 -2.46
C ALA A 40 2.96 -17.01 -1.31
N HIS A 41 1.64 -17.06 -1.47
CA HIS A 41 0.65 -17.01 -0.38
C HIS A 41 0.48 -15.68 0.39
N LEU A 42 0.81 -14.53 -0.19
CA LEU A 42 0.31 -13.28 0.37
C LEU A 42 -1.20 -13.18 0.10
N GLN A 43 -1.98 -13.82 0.95
CA GLN A 43 -3.42 -13.61 1.06
C GLN A 43 -3.62 -12.17 1.51
N GLY A 44 -3.53 -11.24 0.54
CA GLY A 44 -3.58 -9.81 0.79
C GLY A 44 -4.82 -9.48 1.59
N SER A 45 -4.65 -8.59 2.58
CA SER A 45 -5.76 -8.12 3.40
C SER A 45 -6.41 -6.91 2.73
N PRO A 46 -7.70 -6.62 3.00
CA PRO A 46 -8.31 -5.36 2.62
C PRO A 46 -7.40 -4.17 2.99
N LEU A 47 -7.17 -3.24 2.05
CA LEU A 47 -6.28 -2.09 2.30
C LEU A 47 -6.62 -1.31 3.59
N PRO A 48 -7.90 -1.01 3.92
CA PRO A 48 -8.25 -0.31 5.16
C PRO A 48 -7.77 -1.04 6.40
N GLN A 49 -7.79 -2.37 6.40
CA GLN A 49 -7.33 -3.19 7.52
C GLN A 49 -5.83 -2.98 7.79
N LEU A 50 -5.01 -2.81 6.75
CA LEU A 50 -3.58 -2.54 6.89
C LEU A 50 -3.28 -1.09 7.31
N LEU A 51 -4.25 -0.18 7.17
CA LEU A 51 -4.09 1.23 7.51
C LEU A 51 -4.52 1.55 8.95
N VAL A 52 -5.45 0.77 9.50
CA VAL A 52 -5.93 0.91 10.87
C VAL A 52 -4.88 0.37 11.85
N ARG A 53 -4.28 1.28 12.63
CA ARG A 53 -3.21 0.96 13.60
C ARG A 53 -3.68 0.35 14.93
N SER A 54 -4.99 0.18 15.12
CA SER A 54 -5.55 -0.33 16.38
C SER A 54 -6.11 -1.74 16.20
N PRO A 55 -5.66 -2.73 16.99
CA PRO A 55 -6.18 -4.10 16.92
C PRO A 55 -7.68 -4.21 17.28
N ASN A 56 -8.24 -3.18 17.95
CA ASN A 56 -9.64 -3.13 18.34
C ASN A 56 -10.49 -2.20 17.47
N ALA A 57 -9.91 -1.53 16.47
CA ALA A 57 -10.67 -0.66 15.59
C ALA A 57 -11.27 -1.48 14.45
N CYS A 58 -12.60 -1.56 14.43
CA CYS A 58 -13.34 -2.18 13.35
C CYS A 58 -13.26 -1.25 12.13
N TRP A 59 -12.48 -1.62 11.11
CA TRP A 59 -12.44 -0.88 9.84
C TRP A 59 -13.78 -0.90 9.08
N LYS A 60 -14.74 -1.73 9.54
CA LYS A 60 -16.10 -1.84 9.05
C LYS A 60 -17.04 -0.78 9.67
N GLU A 61 -16.56 0.03 10.62
CA GLU A 61 -17.35 1.09 11.25
C GLU A 61 -17.40 2.36 10.40
N ILE A 62 -18.44 3.16 10.65
CA ILE A 62 -18.64 4.48 10.08
C ILE A 62 -17.56 5.40 10.62
N PHE A 63 -16.76 5.98 9.74
CA PHE A 63 -15.71 6.89 10.11
C PHE A 63 -16.15 8.35 10.00
N THR A 64 -16.21 9.03 11.13
CA THR A 64 -16.67 10.42 11.16
C THR A 64 -15.50 11.38 10.96
N VAL A 65 -15.51 12.08 9.84
CA VAL A 65 -14.49 13.09 9.49
C VAL A 65 -15.05 14.48 9.78
N PRO A 66 -14.37 15.30 10.60
CA PRO A 66 -14.77 16.68 10.81
C PRO A 66 -14.55 17.49 9.53
N SER A 67 -15.61 18.12 9.03
CA SER A 67 -15.52 19.08 7.93
C SER A 67 -15.10 20.45 8.48
N PRO A 68 -14.15 21.17 7.88
CA PRO A 68 -13.79 22.53 8.31
C PRO A 68 -15.01 23.45 8.23
N GLY A 69 -15.60 23.80 9.37
CA GLY A 69 -16.76 24.69 9.47
C GLY A 69 -18.11 24.09 9.04
N GLY A 70 -18.20 22.76 8.87
CA GLY A 70 -19.40 22.08 8.38
C GLY A 70 -19.81 20.85 9.20
N PRO A 71 -20.94 20.21 8.87
CA PRO A 71 -21.39 18.99 9.54
C PRO A 71 -20.37 17.86 9.38
N MET A 72 -20.33 16.97 10.37
CA MET A 72 -19.50 15.76 10.33
C MET A 72 -19.92 14.86 9.16
N HIS A 73 -18.96 14.47 8.31
CA HIS A 73 -19.20 13.51 7.24
C HIS A 73 -18.84 12.10 7.70
N SER A 74 -19.71 11.14 7.44
CA SER A 74 -19.46 9.72 7.67
C SER A 74 -18.91 9.07 6.40
N CYS A 75 -17.71 8.51 6.48
CA CYS A 75 -17.15 7.64 5.45
C CYS A 75 -17.44 6.18 5.85
N ILE A 76 -18.14 5.46 4.98
CA ILE A 76 -18.42 4.04 5.18
C ILE A 76 -17.55 3.26 4.20
N PHE A 77 -16.87 2.22 4.69
CA PHE A 77 -16.09 1.29 3.87
C PHE A 77 -16.78 -0.09 3.89
N PRO A 78 -17.75 -0.35 2.99
CA PRO A 78 -18.49 -1.60 2.99
C PRO A 78 -17.55 -2.78 2.71
N GLU A 79 -17.63 -3.84 3.51
CA GLU A 79 -16.78 -5.02 3.34
C GLU A 79 -16.82 -5.59 1.92
N ALA A 80 -18.02 -5.66 1.32
CA ALA A 80 -18.20 -6.12 -0.06
C ALA A 80 -17.43 -5.27 -1.11
N ALA A 81 -17.17 -3.98 -0.83
CA ALA A 81 -16.39 -3.14 -1.73
C ALA A 81 -14.87 -3.41 -1.64
N TRP A 82 -14.41 -4.05 -0.55
CA TRP A 82 -13.00 -4.36 -0.30
C TRP A 82 -12.68 -5.85 -0.42
N ASP A 83 -13.69 -6.71 -0.53
CA ASP A 83 -13.56 -8.15 -0.78
C ASP A 83 -13.39 -8.48 -2.27
N VAL A 84 -12.60 -7.67 -2.97
CA VAL A 84 -12.24 -7.90 -4.37
C VAL A 84 -10.72 -7.96 -4.52
N PRO A 85 -10.17 -8.79 -5.43
CA PRO A 85 -8.72 -8.96 -5.56
C PRO A 85 -7.94 -7.66 -5.79
N THR A 86 -8.54 -6.69 -6.47
CA THR A 86 -7.94 -5.38 -6.76
C THR A 86 -7.81 -4.48 -5.52
N GLN A 87 -8.60 -4.74 -4.48
CA GLN A 87 -8.64 -3.97 -3.23
C GLN A 87 -7.85 -4.64 -2.10
N LYS A 88 -7.32 -5.84 -2.36
CA LYS A 88 -6.34 -6.49 -1.49
C LYS A 88 -5.02 -5.73 -1.54
N ALA A 89 -4.35 -5.69 -0.39
CA ALA A 89 -3.08 -5.05 -0.23
C ALA A 89 -2.14 -5.91 0.62
N VAL A 90 -0.86 -5.62 0.47
CA VAL A 90 0.24 -6.26 1.20
C VAL A 90 1.16 -5.20 1.76
N LEU A 91 1.81 -5.51 2.87
CA LEU A 91 2.79 -4.59 3.45
C LEU A 91 4.14 -4.81 2.78
N VAL A 92 4.65 -3.79 2.08
CA VAL A 92 5.93 -3.86 1.37
C VAL A 92 6.98 -3.04 2.12
N ASP A 93 8.07 -3.69 2.53
CA ASP A 93 9.21 -3.04 3.20
C ASP A 93 10.45 -2.92 2.29
N ARG A 94 10.50 -3.72 1.23
CA ARG A 94 11.68 -3.92 0.39
C ARG A 94 11.28 -4.16 -1.05
N VAL A 95 11.97 -3.48 -1.96
CA VAL A 95 11.77 -3.58 -3.40
C VAL A 95 13.12 -3.82 -4.06
N PRO A 96 13.41 -5.04 -4.53
CA PRO A 96 14.62 -5.31 -5.29
C PRO A 96 14.48 -4.76 -6.72
N PHE A 97 15.59 -4.33 -7.33
CA PHE A 97 15.63 -3.90 -8.73
C PHE A 97 17.05 -4.02 -9.30
N THR A 98 17.18 -4.08 -10.63
CA THR A 98 18.48 -4.31 -11.30
C THR A 98 19.12 -3.06 -11.87
N GLN A 99 18.35 -2.03 -12.19
CA GLN A 99 18.83 -0.80 -12.83
C GLN A 99 18.43 0.46 -12.06
N PRO A 100 19.35 1.39 -11.75
CA PRO A 100 19.02 2.66 -11.11
C PRO A 100 18.00 3.51 -11.87
N ALA A 101 17.89 3.31 -13.20
CA ALA A 101 16.89 3.96 -14.04
C ALA A 101 15.44 3.63 -13.64
N HIS A 102 15.21 2.56 -12.87
CA HIS A 102 13.88 2.18 -12.37
C HIS A 102 13.42 3.05 -11.18
N ILE A 103 14.35 3.74 -10.50
CA ILE A 103 14.06 4.51 -9.28
C ILE A 103 12.97 5.56 -9.47
N PRO A 104 12.98 6.40 -10.52
CA PRO A 104 11.93 7.42 -10.72
C PRO A 104 10.53 6.80 -10.81
N SER A 105 10.36 5.76 -11.64
CA SER A 105 9.08 5.07 -11.84
C SER A 105 8.61 4.34 -10.57
N LEU A 106 9.53 3.73 -9.81
CA LEU A 106 9.23 3.13 -8.51
C LEU A 106 8.72 4.18 -7.53
N LEU A 107 9.40 5.32 -7.41
CA LEU A 107 9.01 6.38 -6.49
C LEU A 107 7.68 7.03 -6.88
N GLU A 108 7.40 7.19 -8.16
CA GLU A 108 6.11 7.69 -8.64
C GLU A 108 4.98 6.75 -8.22
N LEU A 109 5.12 5.46 -8.47
CA LEU A 109 4.14 4.44 -8.09
C LEU A 109 3.91 4.42 -6.57
N LEU A 110 4.98 4.46 -5.78
CA LEU A 110 4.90 4.48 -4.32
C LEU A 110 4.24 5.75 -3.79
N ARG A 111 4.49 6.91 -4.41
CA ARG A 111 3.84 8.19 -4.04
C ARG A 111 2.33 8.13 -4.24
N HIS A 112 1.86 7.56 -5.34
CA HIS A 112 0.43 7.37 -5.59
C HIS A 112 -0.23 6.52 -4.52
N GLN A 113 0.37 5.37 -4.16
CA GLN A 113 -0.15 4.55 -3.06
C GLN A 113 -0.12 5.29 -1.72
N CYS A 114 0.95 6.04 -1.42
CA CYS A 114 1.05 6.82 -0.20
C CYS A 114 -0.05 7.90 -0.10
N ALA A 115 -0.42 8.53 -1.21
CA ALA A 115 -1.52 9.48 -1.25
C ALA A 115 -2.85 8.79 -0.90
N ILE A 116 -3.14 7.63 -1.53
CA ILE A 116 -4.33 6.82 -1.23
C ILE A 116 -4.34 6.41 0.26
N ASN A 117 -3.23 5.88 0.75
CA ASN A 117 -3.08 5.45 2.15
C ASN A 117 -3.30 6.60 3.12
N THR A 118 -2.81 7.80 2.78
CA THR A 118 -2.98 8.99 3.60
C THR A 118 -4.44 9.43 3.64
N LEU A 119 -5.10 9.50 2.47
CA LEU A 119 -6.53 9.84 2.38
C LEU A 119 -7.39 8.88 3.21
N LEU A 120 -7.22 7.57 3.01
CA LEU A 120 -7.95 6.56 3.79
C LEU A 120 -7.64 6.64 5.29
N ARG A 121 -6.40 6.93 5.68
CA ARG A 121 -6.03 7.11 7.09
C ARG A 121 -6.73 8.32 7.72
N THR A 122 -6.92 9.41 6.96
CA THR A 122 -7.67 10.57 7.45
C THR A 122 -9.13 10.28 7.69
N CYS A 123 -9.75 9.40 6.88
CA CYS A 123 -11.08 8.87 7.17
C CYS A 123 -11.05 8.07 8.49
N THR A 124 -10.13 7.12 8.62
CA THR A 124 -10.10 6.20 9.76
C THR A 124 -9.71 6.82 11.11
N SER A 125 -9.15 8.03 11.10
CA SER A 125 -8.65 8.72 12.30
C SER A 125 -9.68 9.63 12.97
N GLY A 126 -10.97 9.48 12.64
CA GLY A 126 -12.06 10.16 13.33
C GLY A 126 -11.93 9.98 14.84
N ARG A 127 -11.50 11.03 15.55
CA ARG A 127 -11.42 11.05 17.02
C ARG A 127 -12.76 10.55 17.54
N ARG A 128 -12.75 9.46 18.32
CA ARG A 128 -13.78 9.19 19.32
C ARG A 128 -13.72 10.34 20.32
N SER A 129 -14.31 11.47 19.99
CA SER A 129 -14.63 12.52 20.96
C SER A 129 -15.95 12.14 21.60
N SER A 130 -15.87 11.37 22.69
CA SER A 130 -16.88 11.36 23.76
C SER A 130 -16.29 10.70 25.01
N PRO A 131 -16.74 11.10 26.22
CA PRO A 131 -17.87 11.98 26.54
C PRO A 131 -17.50 13.46 26.75
#